data_AF-A0A3B9ZVQ4-F1
#
_entry.id   AF-A0A3B9ZVQ4-F1
#
_cell.length_a   1.000
_cell.length_b   1.000
_cell.length_c   1.000
_cell.angle_alpha   90.00
_cell.angle_beta   90.00
_cell.angle_gamma   90.00
#
_symmetry.space_group_name_H-M   'P 1'
#
loop_
_entity.id
_entity.type
_entity.pdbx_description
1 polymer ?
#
loop_
_entity_poly.entity_id
_entity_poly.type
_entity_poly.pdbx_seq_one_letter_code
_entity_poly.pdbx_strand_id
1 'polypeptide(L)' 'MGIFGIFNSKKKESLDQGLAKTKENVFSKISRAIIGKTKVDEEVLDNLEEILISADVGVD' A
#
# COMPACT_ATOMS: atom_id res chain seq x y z
N MET A 1 -9.23 -23.70 8.56
CA MET A 1 -9.31 -23.58 7.08
C MET A 1 -10.56 -22.78 6.69
N GLY A 2 -10.64 -21.51 7.08
CA GLY A 2 -11.75 -20.61 6.75
C GLY A 2 -11.15 -19.25 6.41
N ILE A 3 -11.74 -18.53 5.46
CA ILE A 3 -11.27 -17.33 4.71
C ILE A 3 -10.44 -17.58 3.44
N PHE A 4 -9.54 -18.56 3.40
CA PHE A 4 -8.74 -18.84 2.17
C PHE A 4 -9.53 -19.46 1.00
N GLY A 5 -10.75 -19.97 1.22
CA GLY A 5 -11.62 -20.56 0.18
C GLY A 5 -12.62 -19.59 -0.47
N ILE A 6 -12.73 -18.35 0.05
CA ILE A 6 -13.78 -17.38 -0.38
C ILE A 6 -13.30 -16.56 -1.59
N PHE A 7 -11.99 -16.50 -1.82
CA PHE A 7 -11.37 -15.86 -2.98
C PHE A 7 -10.97 -16.90 -4.03
N ASN A 8 -11.87 -17.19 -4.98
CA ASN A 8 -11.50 -17.92 -6.19
C ASN A 8 -10.50 -17.10 -7.03
N SER A 9 -9.61 -17.77 -7.76
CA SER A 9 -8.53 -17.18 -8.56
C SER A 9 -9.01 -16.05 -9.49
N LYS A 10 -10.16 -16.23 -10.16
CA LYS A 10 -10.76 -15.21 -11.04
C LYS A 10 -11.14 -13.91 -10.31
N LYS A 11 -11.66 -14.00 -9.08
CA LYS A 11 -12.02 -12.82 -8.28
C LYS A 11 -10.77 -12.07 -7.83
N LYS A 12 -9.71 -12.81 -7.47
CA LYS A 12 -8.42 -12.22 -7.14
C LYS A 12 -7.81 -11.48 -8.33
N GLU A 13 -7.83 -12.08 -9.52
CA GLU A 13 -7.29 -11.45 -10.74
C GLU A 13 -8.02 -10.14 -11.08
N SER A 14 -9.36 -10.13 -11.02
CA SER A 14 -10.15 -8.92 -11.24
C SER A 14 -9.90 -7.84 -10.19
N LEU A 15 -9.75 -8.23 -8.92
CA LEU A 15 -9.40 -7.31 -7.84
C LEU A 15 -8.00 -6.72 -8.02
N ASP A 16 -7.00 -7.56 -8.35
CA ASP A 16 -5.62 -7.14 -8.57
C ASP A 16 -5.53 -6.17 -9.77
N GLN A 17 -6.29 -6.42 -10.85
CA GLN A 17 -6.39 -5.51 -11.99
C GLN A 17 -7.07 -4.18 -11.61
N GLY A 18 -8.18 -4.23 -10.86
CA GLY A 18 -8.91 -3.04 -10.42
C GLY A 18 -8.08 -2.13 -9.51
N LEU A 19 -7.25 -2.72 -8.65
CA LEU A 19 -6.40 -1.99 -7.70
C LEU A 19 -5.00 -1.68 -8.24
N ALA A 20 -4.67 -2.09 -9.47
CA ALA A 20 -3.33 -1.98 -10.03
C ALA A 20 -2.78 -0.54 -9.96
N LYS A 21 -3.58 0.46 -10.36
CA LYS A 21 -3.18 1.87 -10.34
C LYS A 21 -2.97 2.41 -8.93
N THR A 22 -3.87 2.08 -8.00
CA THR A 22 -3.74 2.50 -6.59
C THR A 22 -2.47 1.91 -5.98
N LYS A 23 -2.24 0.62 -6.22
CA LYS A 23 -1.03 -0.07 -5.78
C LYS A 23 0.22 0.59 -6.36
N GLU A 24 0.27 0.82 -7.66
CA GLU A 24 1.42 1.47 -8.32
C GLU A 24 1.70 2.86 -7.74
N ASN A 25 0.66 3.68 -7.60
CA ASN A 25 0.78 5.04 -7.08
C ASN A 25 1.31 5.07 -5.63
N VAL A 26 0.72 4.28 -4.74
CA VAL A 26 1.13 4.20 -3.33
C VAL A 26 2.55 3.67 -3.22
N PHE A 27 2.87 2.58 -3.95
CA PHE A 27 4.20 1.98 -3.90
C PHE A 27 5.28 2.92 -4.46
N SER A 28 4.97 3.70 -5.49
CA SER A 28 5.89 4.70 -6.05
C SER A 28 6.20 5.81 -5.05
N LYS A 29 5.18 6.33 -4.36
CA LYS A 29 5.34 7.35 -3.31
C LYS A 29 6.20 6.83 -2.15
N ILE A 30 5.88 5.65 -1.62
CA ILE A 30 6.65 5.01 -0.54
C ILE A 30 8.10 4.79 -0.99
N SER A 31 8.30 4.23 -2.18
CA SER A 31 9.63 3.96 -2.72
C SER A 31 10.48 5.22 -2.74
N ARG A 32 9.92 6.36 -3.16
CA ARG A 32 10.64 7.65 -3.18
C ARG A 32 10.99 8.16 -1.77
N ALA A 33 10.06 8.06 -0.83
CA ALA A 33 10.28 8.53 0.54
C ALA A 33 11.37 7.77 1.30
N ILE A 34 11.59 6.50 0.95
CA ILE A 34 12.60 5.65 1.62
C ILE A 34 13.94 5.55 0.86
N ILE A 35 14.11 6.22 -0.28
CA ILE A 35 15.39 6.20 -1.02
C ILE A 35 16.52 6.70 -0.11
N GLY A 36 17.58 5.90 0.02
CA GLY A 36 18.76 6.25 0.82
C GLY A 36 18.58 6.08 2.32
N LYS A 37 17.39 5.68 2.81
CA LYS A 37 17.17 5.33 4.21
C LYS A 37 17.55 3.86 4.43
N THR A 38 18.27 3.59 5.50
CA THR A 38 18.74 2.22 5.85
C THR A 38 17.99 1.61 7.03
N LYS A 39 17.25 2.44 7.77
CA LYS A 39 16.44 2.08 8.92
C LYS A 39 15.12 2.82 8.85
N VAL A 40 14.12 2.27 9.52
CA VAL A 40 12.84 2.94 9.76
C VAL A 40 12.99 3.73 11.05
N ASP A 41 13.09 5.05 10.93
CA ASP A 41 13.18 6.02 12.01
C ASP A 41 11.92 6.91 12.03
N GLU A 42 11.86 7.86 12.96
CA GLU A 42 10.71 8.77 13.12
C GLU A 42 10.45 9.56 11.84
N GLU A 43 11.49 10.04 11.16
CA GLU A 43 11.36 10.77 9.89
C GLU A 43 10.73 9.88 8.79
N VAL A 44 11.11 8.60 8.70
CA VAL A 44 10.49 7.67 7.75
C VAL A 44 9.03 7.40 8.09
N LEU A 45 8.68 7.31 9.38
CA LEU A 45 7.31 7.09 9.84
C LEU A 45 6.42 8.29 9.52
N ASP A 46 6.89 9.51 9.78
CA ASP A 46 6.15 10.75 9.46
C ASP A 46 5.89 10.87 7.95
N ASN A 47 6.91 10.60 7.12
CA ASN A 47 6.75 10.60 5.66
C ASN A 47 5.77 9.51 5.18
N LEU A 48 5.78 8.34 5.81
CA LEU A 48 4.84 7.27 5.49
C LEU A 48 3.41 7.65 5.85
N GLU A 49 3.20 8.29 7.01
CA GLU A 49 1.90 8.81 7.43
C GLU A 49 1.33 9.79 6.40
N GLU A 50 2.12 10.77 5.96
CA GLU A 50 1.69 11.73 4.93
C GLU A 50 1.28 11.02 3.63
N ILE A 51 2.05 10.02 3.21
CA ILE A 51 1.74 9.23 2.01
C ILE A 51 0.41 8.49 2.17
N LEU A 52 0.15 7.89 3.32
CA LEU A 52 -1.09 7.14 3.60
C LEU A 52 -2.30 8.07 3.67
N ILE A 53 -2.19 9.21 4.33
CA ILE A 53 -3.24 10.25 4.35
C ILE A 53 -3.55 10.69 2.91
N SER A 54 -2.52 10.92 2.09
CA SER A 54 -2.69 11.30 0.66
C SER A 54 -3.26 10.19 -0.23
N ALA A 55 -3.37 8.97 0.28
CA ALA A 55 -3.94 7.81 -0.38
C ALA A 55 -5.36 7.50 0.11
N ASP A 56 -6.00 8.47 0.77
CA ASP A 56 -7.34 8.36 1.35
C ASP A 56 -7.44 7.28 2.44
N VAL A 57 -6.34 7.01 3.15
CA VAL A 57 -6.33 6.17 4.36
C VAL A 57 -6.63 7.06 5.56
N GLY A 58 -7.79 6.83 6.19
CA GLY A 58 -8.26 7.59 7.36
C GLY A 58 -7.48 7.29 8.64
N VAL A 59 -7.64 8.15 9.65
CA VAL A 59 -6.87 8.19 10.91
C VAL A 59 -7.70 7.68 12.11
N ASP A 60 -8.78 6.93 11.86
CA ASP A 60 -9.76 6.49 12.88
C ASP A 60 -9.20 5.49 13.90
#